data_AF-A0A379FJL1-F1
#
_entry.id   AF-A0A379FJL1-F1
#
_cell.length_a   1.000
_cell.length_b   1.000
_cell.length_c   1.000
_cell.angle_alpha   90.00
_cell.angle_beta   90.00
_cell.angle_gamma   90.00
#
_symmetry.space_group_name_H-M   'P 1'
#
loop_
_entity.id
_entity.type
_entity.pdbx_description
1 polymer ?
#
loop_
_entity_poly.entity_id
_entity_poly.type
_entity_poly.pdbx_seq_one_letter_code
_entity_poly.pdbx_strand_id
1 'polypeptide(L)' 'MKNNELALLLDSPIMDIYKLETLLTIWLEAEDNQDVANMISISLDYTKNVRDALSHAVGSENNV' A
#
# COMPACT_ATOMS: atom_id res chain seq x y z
N MET A 1 19.26 -16.59 -3.81
CA MET A 1 19.55 -15.89 -2.54
C MET A 1 19.08 -14.44 -2.57
N LYS A 2 19.29 -13.68 -3.66
CA LYS A 2 18.79 -12.29 -3.77
C LYS A 2 17.26 -12.13 -3.63
N ASN A 3 16.44 -13.09 -4.09
CA ASN A 3 14.97 -13.05 -3.91
C ASN A 3 14.51 -13.01 -2.46
N ASN A 4 15.11 -13.83 -1.59
CA ASN A 4 14.71 -13.87 -0.19
C ASN A 4 15.11 -12.58 0.54
N GLU A 5 16.24 -11.97 0.17
CA GLU A 5 16.69 -10.70 0.72
C GLU A 5 15.80 -9.54 0.26
N LEU A 6 15.42 -9.49 -1.02
CA LEU A 6 14.50 -8.47 -1.54
C LEU A 6 13.09 -8.61 -0.94
N ALA A 7 12.57 -9.83 -0.83
CA ALA A 7 11.29 -10.10 -0.17
C ALA A 7 11.32 -9.64 1.30
N LEU A 8 12.35 -10.02 2.07
CA LEU A 8 12.51 -9.59 3.46
C LEU A 8 12.63 -8.07 3.61
N LEU A 9 13.29 -7.39 2.67
CA LEU A 9 13.42 -5.92 2.67
C LEU A 9 12.10 -5.21 2.36
N LEU A 10 11.24 -5.81 1.52
CA LEU A 10 9.99 -5.21 1.07
C LEU A 10 8.77 -5.58 1.93
N ASP A 11 8.85 -6.64 2.74
CA ASP A 11 7.78 -7.05 3.68
C ASP A 11 7.39 -5.92 4.65
N SER A 12 8.36 -5.22 5.25
CA SER A 12 8.08 -4.12 6.18
C SER A 12 7.42 -2.91 5.48
N PRO A 13 7.97 -2.38 4.36
CA PRO A 13 7.29 -1.35 3.58
C PRO A 13 5.87 -1.70 3.15
N ILE A 14 5.64 -2.94 2.68
CA ILE A 14 4.31 -3.41 2.27
C ILE A 14 3.35 -3.39 3.47
N MET A 15 3.81 -3.89 4.63
CA MET A 15 3.02 -3.87 5.87
C MET A 15 2.70 -2.44 6.34
N ASP A 16 3.63 -1.50 6.21
CA ASP A 16 3.40 -0.11 6.59
C ASP A 16 2.39 0.57 5.66
N ILE A 17 2.37 0.21 4.36
CA ILE A 17 1.33 0.68 3.44
C ILE A 17 -0.04 0.09 3.81
N TYR A 18 -0.14 -1.18 4.18
CA TYR A 18 -1.41 -1.75 4.67
C TYR A 18 -1.96 -1.03 5.90
N LYS A 19 -1.07 -0.64 6.84
CA LYS A 19 -1.48 0.17 8.00
C LYS A 19 -1.98 1.54 7.57
N LEU A 20 -1.29 2.19 6.62
CA LEU A 20 -1.72 3.47 6.08
C LEU A 20 -3.07 3.39 5.38
N GLU A 21 -3.29 2.36 4.55
CA GLU A 21 -4.60 2.09 3.93
C GLU A 21 -5.70 1.95 5.00
N THR A 22 -5.44 1.18 6.06
CA THR A 22 -6.39 0.99 7.17
C THR A 22 -6.73 2.33 7.84
N LEU A 23 -5.73 3.16 8.13
CA LEU A 23 -5.94 4.47 8.74
C LEU A 23 -6.72 5.42 7.83
N LEU A 24 -6.42 5.43 6.53
CA LEU A 24 -7.12 6.25 5.54
C LEU A 24 -8.57 5.77 5.36
N THR A 25 -8.84 4.47 5.38
CA THR A 25 -10.22 3.94 5.35
C THR A 25 -11.00 4.37 6.58
N ILE A 26 -10.43 4.24 7.78
CA ILE A 26 -11.07 4.69 9.02
C ILE A 26 -11.36 6.20 8.97
N TRP A 27 -10.42 6.99 8.46
CA TRP A 27 -10.64 8.43 8.32
C TRP A 27 -11.74 8.74 7.30
N LEU A 28 -11.73 8.09 6.13
CA LEU A 28 -12.76 8.28 5.11
C LEU A 28 -14.17 7.98 5.62
N GLU A 29 -14.33 6.91 6.40
CA GLU A 29 -15.62 6.52 6.98
C GLU A 29 -16.17 7.52 8.00
N ALA A 30 -15.30 8.31 8.62
CA ALA A 30 -15.64 9.29 9.65
C ALA A 30 -15.63 10.75 9.14
N GLU A 31 -15.29 10.99 7.88
CA GLU A 31 -15.09 12.34 7.33
C GLU A 31 -16.39 12.91 6.76
N ASP A 32 -16.81 14.08 7.28
CA ASP A 32 -18.01 14.79 6.85
C ASP A 32 -17.72 15.87 5.79
N ASN A 33 -16.45 16.27 5.63
CA ASN A 33 -16.05 17.23 4.60
C ASN A 33 -15.78 16.52 3.26
N GLN A 34 -16.63 16.80 2.26
CA GLN A 34 -16.55 16.18 0.95
C GLN A 34 -15.20 16.37 0.24
N ASP A 35 -14.57 17.55 0.35
CA ASP A 35 -13.29 17.82 -0.30
C ASP A 35 -12.17 17.00 0.36
N VAL A 36 -12.21 16.87 1.69
CA VAL A 36 -11.26 16.04 2.45
C VAL A 36 -11.50 14.55 2.14
N ALA A 37 -12.75 14.09 2.12
CA ALA A 37 -13.10 12.72 1.74
C ALA A 37 -12.61 12.35 0.32
N ASN A 38 -12.71 13.29 -0.63
CA ASN A 38 -12.17 13.12 -1.98
C ASN A 38 -10.64 12.98 -1.97
N MET A 39 -9.94 13.81 -1.20
CA MET A 39 -8.47 13.72 -1.06
C MET A 39 -8.03 12.41 -0.39
N ILE A 40 -8.77 11.93 0.62
CA ILE A 40 -8.51 10.64 1.27
C ILE A 40 -8.72 9.49 0.27
N SER A 41 -9.79 9.54 -0.53
CA SER A 41 -10.07 8.53 -1.55
C SER A 41 -8.95 8.46 -2.60
N ILE A 42 -8.47 9.61 -3.09
CA ILE A 42 -7.31 9.67 -3.99
C ILE A 42 -6.06 9.09 -3.32
N SER A 43 -5.85 9.39 -2.04
CA SER A 43 -4.72 8.87 -1.28
C SER A 43 -4.77 7.34 -1.15
N LEU A 44 -5.95 6.78 -0.89
CA LEU A 44 -6.19 5.33 -0.86
C LEU A 44 -5.85 4.64 -2.20
N ASP A 45 -6.25 5.25 -3.32
CA ASP A 45 -5.92 4.73 -4.64
C ASP A 45 -4.40 4.72 -4.88
N TYR A 46 -3.70 5.79 -4.49
CA TYR A 46 -2.24 5.86 -4.59
C TYR A 46 -1.54 4.84 -3.70
N THR A 47 -1.96 4.68 -2.45
CA THR A 47 -1.34 3.70 -1.53
C THR A 47 -1.51 2.28 -2.05
N LYS A 48 -2.69 1.96 -2.58
CA LYS A 48 -2.97 0.66 -3.21
C LYS A 48 -2.05 0.40 -4.39
N ASN A 49 -1.89 1.39 -5.29
CA ASN A 49 -1.00 1.26 -6.45
C ASN A 49 0.45 1.02 -6.04
N VAL A 50 0.94 1.71 -5.01
CA VAL A 50 2.31 1.52 -4.50
C VAL A 50 2.48 0.13 -3.88
N ARG A 51 1.52 -0.29 -3.05
CA ARG A 51 1.53 -1.63 -2.44
C ARG A 51 1.56 -2.72 -3.50
N ASP A 52 0.70 -2.60 -4.51
CA ASP A 52 0.62 -3.56 -5.60
C ASP A 52 1.94 -3.59 -6.38
N ALA A 53 2.55 -2.44 -6.70
CA ALA A 53 3.86 -2.38 -7.36
C ALA A 53 4.97 -3.06 -6.53
N LEU A 54 5.01 -2.84 -5.21
CA LEU A 54 5.97 -3.48 -4.33
C LEU A 54 5.72 -5.00 -4.25
N SER A 55 4.47 -5.42 -4.17
CA SER A 55 4.09 -6.83 -4.13
C SER A 55 4.46 -7.55 -5.44
N HIS A 56 4.30 -6.86 -6.58
CA HIS A 56 4.76 -7.37 -7.88
C HIS A 56 6.29 -7.46 -7.96
N ALA A 57 7.03 -6.52 -7.38
CA ALA A 57 8.50 -6.60 -7.33
C ALA A 57 8.97 -7.82 -6.52
N VAL A 58 8.26 -8.19 -5.45
CA VAL A 58 8.52 -9.41 -4.67
C VAL A 58 8.09 -10.68 -5.42
N GLY A 59 6.98 -10.63 -6.17
CA GLY A 59 6.40 -11.79 -6.85
C GLY A 59 6.94 -12.09 -8.26
N SER A 60 7.36 -11.09 -9.04
CA SER A 60 7.83 -11.26 -10.43
C SER A 60 9.18 -11.97 -10.55
N GLU A 61 10.04 -11.91 -9.54
CA GLU A 61 11.35 -12.60 -9.59
C GLU A 61 11.27 -14.10 -9.25
N ASN A 62 10.09 -14.63 -8.88
CA ASN A 62 9.90 -16.07 -8.58
C ASN A 62 9.50 -16.92 -9.81
N ASN A 63 9.41 -16.32 -11.01
CA ASN A 63 9.02 -16.99 -12.26
C ASN A 63 10.16 -17.08 -13.31
N VAL A 64 11.43 -17.01 -12.89
CA VAL A 64 12.61 -17.25 -13.76
C VAL A 64 13.50 -18.34 -13.17
#